data_AF-A0A971VMD8-F1
#
_entry.id   AF-A0A971VMD8-F1
#
_cell.length_a   1.000
_cell.length_b   1.000
_cell.length_c   1.000
_cell.angle_alpha   90.00
_cell.angle_beta   90.00
_cell.angle_gamma   90.00
#
_symmetry.space_group_name_H-M   'P 1'
#
loop_
_entity.id
_entity.type
_entity.pdbx_description
1 polymer ?
#
loop_
_entity_poly.entity_id
_entity_poly.type
_entity_poly.pdbx_seq_one_letter_code
_entity_poly.pdbx_strand_id
1 'polypeptide(L)'
;MISRVLDKETEDYGKYSWLIKDYNSIPKAFQNPVVEVFSAGIVTGRPDGTFGCNEKASRAEASAMIVRLIDSAKRRLPEVRLDKHVSTDLPIKPVGKYRDKIYYYVDGSLMRCNEDGSGEEMLVKTG
;
A
#
# COMPACT_ATOMS: atom_id res chain seq x y z
N MET A 1 -18.68 8.13 2.02
CA MET A 1 -18.90 8.62 3.40
C MET A 1 -18.24 7.67 4.40
N ILE A 2 -16.93 7.45 4.25
CA ILE A 2 -16.06 6.66 5.17
C ILE A 2 -14.76 7.44 5.42
N SER A 3 -14.30 8.24 4.44
CA SER A 3 -13.06 9.04 4.53
C SER A 3 -13.03 10.14 5.62
N ARG A 4 -14.09 10.33 6.41
CA ARG A 4 -14.12 11.30 7.52
C ARG A 4 -13.81 10.69 8.89
N VAL A 5 -13.68 9.37 8.99
CA VAL A 5 -13.45 8.66 10.26
C VAL A 5 -11.96 8.36 10.49
N LEU A 6 -11.09 8.61 9.49
CA LEU A 6 -9.65 8.36 9.58
C LEU A 6 -8.89 9.69 9.69
N ASP A 7 -8.79 10.24 10.91
CA ASP A 7 -7.91 11.37 11.26
C ASP A 7 -6.44 10.94 11.34
N LYS A 8 -5.88 10.35 10.27
CA LYS A 8 -4.44 10.12 10.20
C LYS A 8 -3.89 10.60 8.87
N GLU A 9 -2.79 11.35 8.99
CA GLU A 9 -1.92 11.80 7.92
C GLU A 9 -1.81 10.73 6.85
N THR A 10 -1.80 11.16 5.59
CA THR A 10 -1.80 10.32 4.39
C THR A 10 -0.63 9.33 4.39
N GLU A 11 -0.77 8.23 5.13
CA GLU A 11 0.08 7.05 5.02
C GLU A 11 0.01 6.61 3.56
N ASP A 12 1.17 6.30 2.96
CA ASP A 12 1.28 5.85 1.58
C ASP A 12 0.48 4.55 1.41
N TYR A 13 -0.81 4.69 1.09
CA TYR A 13 -1.77 3.60 0.88
C TYR A 13 -1.30 2.64 -0.24
N GLY A 14 -0.37 3.08 -1.09
CA GLY A 14 0.33 2.21 -2.04
C GLY A 14 1.01 1.02 -1.36
N LYS A 15 1.33 1.13 -0.06
CA LYS A 15 1.84 0.05 0.77
C LYS A 15 0.93 -1.15 0.92
N TYR A 16 -0.36 -0.89 0.98
CA TYR A 16 -1.32 -1.94 1.31
C TYR A 16 -1.92 -2.56 0.05
N SER A 17 -1.79 -1.91 -1.10
CA SER A 17 -2.19 -2.44 -2.40
C SER A 17 -1.44 -3.74 -2.74
N TRP A 18 -0.12 -3.81 -2.48
CA TRP A 18 0.68 -5.01 -2.80
C TRP A 18 0.37 -6.21 -1.88
N LEU A 19 -0.22 -5.98 -0.72
CA LEU A 19 -0.60 -7.05 0.23
C LEU A 19 -1.91 -7.74 -0.21
N ILE A 20 -2.63 -7.16 -1.17
CA ILE A 20 -3.87 -7.70 -1.71
C ILE A 20 -3.56 -8.33 -3.06
N LYS A 21 -3.50 -9.67 -3.10
CA LYS A 21 -3.05 -10.44 -4.27
C LYS A 21 -3.91 -10.19 -5.53
N ASP A 22 -5.20 -10.00 -5.36
CA ASP A 22 -6.20 -9.76 -6.42
C ASP A 22 -6.55 -8.27 -6.58
N TYR A 23 -5.70 -7.35 -6.10
CA TYR A 23 -5.96 -5.91 -6.17
C TYR A 23 -6.33 -5.41 -7.58
N ASN A 24 -5.63 -5.92 -8.60
CA ASN A 24 -5.88 -5.55 -10.00
C ASN A 24 -7.21 -6.09 -10.54
N SER A 25 -7.82 -7.07 -9.88
CA SER A 25 -9.14 -7.60 -10.21
C SER A 25 -10.28 -6.81 -9.56
N ILE A 26 -9.97 -5.95 -8.57
CA ILE A 26 -10.93 -5.05 -7.95
C ILE A 26 -11.28 -3.94 -8.95
N PRO A 27 -12.57 -3.62 -9.18
CA PRO A 27 -12.94 -2.51 -10.05
C PRO A 27 -12.28 -1.21 -9.58
N LYS A 28 -11.75 -0.42 -10.52
CA LYS A 28 -10.93 0.78 -10.26
C LYS A 28 -11.59 1.77 -9.28
N ALA A 29 -12.92 1.89 -9.34
CA ALA A 29 -13.68 2.75 -8.42
C ALA A 29 -13.63 2.30 -6.94
N PHE A 30 -13.37 1.03 -6.67
CA PHE A 30 -13.32 0.45 -5.32
C PHE A 30 -11.91 0.18 -4.82
N GLN A 31 -10.88 0.28 -5.67
CA GLN A 31 -9.49 0.05 -5.29
C GLN A 31 -9.03 0.93 -4.12
N ASN A 32 -9.26 2.25 -4.19
CA ASN A 32 -8.87 3.17 -3.11
C ASN A 32 -9.64 2.90 -1.80
N PRO A 33 -10.98 2.82 -1.80
CA PRO A 33 -11.74 2.47 -0.59
C PRO A 33 -11.33 1.13 0.03
N VAL A 34 -11.05 0.11 -0.79
CA VAL A 34 -10.64 -1.21 -0.29
C VAL A 34 -9.30 -1.11 0.42
N VAL A 35 -8.33 -0.42 -0.15
CA VAL A 35 -7.00 -0.22 0.45
C VAL A 35 -7.09 0.59 1.74
N GLU A 36 -7.96 1.60 1.79
CA GLU A 36 -8.22 2.41 2.99
C GLU A 36 -8.76 1.54 4.14
N VAL A 37 -9.79 0.73 3.91
CA VAL A 37 -10.34 -0.14 4.97
C VAL A 37 -9.45 -1.33 5.31
N PHE A 38 -8.62 -1.77 4.37
CA PHE A 38 -7.65 -2.85 4.58
C PHE A 38 -6.47 -2.37 5.44
N SER A 39 -5.88 -1.22 5.10
CA SER A 39 -4.83 -0.58 5.90
C SER A 39 -5.29 -0.22 7.31
N ALA A 40 -6.54 0.22 7.47
CA ALA A 40 -7.16 0.45 8.76
C ALA A 40 -7.43 -0.83 9.57
N GLY A 41 -7.20 -2.03 9.00
CA GLY A 41 -7.44 -3.31 9.67
C GLY A 41 -8.92 -3.62 9.91
N ILE A 42 -9.82 -2.96 9.18
CA ILE A 42 -11.26 -3.20 9.21
C ILE A 42 -11.55 -4.45 8.37
N VAL A 43 -10.95 -4.52 7.18
CA VAL A 43 -10.97 -5.69 6.31
C VAL A 43 -9.60 -6.36 6.32
N THR A 44 -9.57 -7.69 6.41
CA THR A 44 -8.32 -8.47 6.41
C THR A 44 -8.14 -9.34 5.17
N GLY A 45 -9.12 -9.34 4.26
CA GLY A 45 -9.16 -10.29 3.15
C GLY A 45 -9.30 -11.74 3.62
N ARG A 46 -8.97 -12.65 2.71
CA ARG A 46 -8.96 -14.11 2.85
C ARG A 46 -7.59 -14.60 3.35
N PRO A 47 -7.51 -15.83 3.91
CA PRO A 47 -6.23 -16.42 4.34
C PRO A 47 -5.20 -16.60 3.23
N ASP A 48 -5.62 -16.63 1.96
CA ASP A 48 -4.75 -16.76 0.79
C ASP A 48 -4.17 -15.42 0.29
N GLY A 49 -4.49 -14.31 0.98
CA GLY A 49 -4.03 -12.96 0.65
C GLY A 49 -4.89 -12.24 -0.38
N THR A 50 -6.03 -12.78 -0.79
CA THR A 50 -6.99 -12.10 -1.67
C THR A 50 -8.01 -11.27 -0.88
N PHE A 51 -8.58 -10.25 -1.51
CA PHE A 51 -9.76 -9.55 -1.03
C PHE A 51 -11.04 -10.32 -1.35
N GLY A 52 -11.10 -10.99 -2.51
CA GLY A 52 -12.25 -11.80 -2.94
C GLY A 52 -13.39 -10.95 -3.50
N CYS A 53 -13.08 -9.97 -4.37
CA CYS A 53 -14.07 -8.96 -4.83
C CYS A 53 -15.29 -9.54 -5.57
N ASN A 54 -15.16 -10.75 -6.12
CA ASN A 54 -16.23 -11.43 -6.86
C ASN A 54 -17.03 -12.41 -5.99
N GLU A 55 -16.67 -12.55 -4.71
CA GLU A 55 -17.33 -13.46 -3.78
C GLU A 55 -18.40 -12.74 -2.95
N LYS A 56 -19.41 -13.50 -2.51
CA LYS A 56 -20.40 -12.97 -1.57
C LYS A 56 -19.82 -12.97 -0.16
N ALA A 57 -19.92 -11.84 0.53
CA ALA A 57 -19.62 -11.76 1.95
C ALA A 57 -20.65 -12.54 2.76
N SER A 58 -20.20 -13.37 3.70
CA SER A 58 -21.09 -14.03 4.66
C SER A 58 -21.59 -13.03 5.72
N ARG A 59 -22.70 -13.35 6.38
CA ARG A 59 -23.21 -12.54 7.50
C ARG A 59 -22.18 -12.39 8.61
N ALA A 60 -21.42 -13.44 8.90
CA ALA A 60 -20.36 -13.42 9.90
C ALA A 60 -19.23 -12.46 9.52
N GLU A 61 -18.84 -12.42 8.24
CA GLU A 61 -17.83 -11.49 7.73
C GLU A 61 -18.30 -10.05 7.80
N ALA A 62 -19.53 -9.77 7.37
CA ALA A 62 -20.12 -8.43 7.46
C ALA A 62 -20.21 -7.95 8.93
N SER A 63 -20.67 -8.82 9.84
CA SER A 63 -20.70 -8.51 11.27
C SER A 63 -19.31 -8.24 11.84
N ALA A 64 -18.30 -9.02 11.46
CA ALA A 64 -16.92 -8.80 11.89
C ALA A 64 -16.36 -7.45 11.38
N MET A 65 -16.68 -7.05 10.15
CA MET A 65 -16.31 -5.74 9.62
C MET A 65 -16.95 -4.60 10.41
N ILE A 66 -18.24 -4.71 10.74
CA ILE A 66 -18.96 -3.70 11.54
C ILE A 66 -18.34 -3.58 12.94
N VAL A 67 -18.03 -4.70 13.59
CA VAL A 67 -17.38 -4.69 14.92
C VAL A 67 -16.04 -3.96 14.87
N ARG A 68 -15.22 -4.19 13.83
CA ARG A 68 -13.92 -3.51 13.67
C ARG A 68 -14.02 -2.05 13.27
N LEU A 69 -15.10 -1.71 12.57
CA LEU A 69 -15.42 -0.34 12.21
C LEU A 69 -15.74 0.48 13.47
N ILE A 70 -16.57 -0.08 14.36
CA ILE A 70 -17.03 0.59 15.60
C ILE A 70 -15.97 0.53 16.70
N ASP A 71 -15.33 -0.63 16.91
CA ASP A 71 -14.32 -0.85 17.95
C ASP A 71 -12.93 -0.99 17.33
N SER A 72 -12.13 0.07 17.47
CA SER A 72 -10.77 0.11 16.95
C SER A 72 -9.83 -0.88 17.61
N ALA A 73 -10.10 -1.31 18.85
CA ALA A 73 -9.30 -2.32 19.55
C ALA A 73 -9.48 -3.73 18.96
N LYS A 74 -10.53 -3.94 18.16
CA LYS A 74 -10.79 -5.22 17.46
C LYS A 74 -10.22 -5.26 16.05
N ARG A 75 -9.69 -4.13 15.54
CA ARG A 75 -9.07 -4.06 14.21
C ARG A 75 -7.89 -5.00 14.15
N ARG A 76 -7.74 -5.66 12.99
CA ARG A 76 -6.62 -6.55 12.72
C ARG A 76 -5.81 -5.93 11.60
N LEU A 77 -4.75 -5.24 11.98
CA LEU A 77 -3.86 -4.61 11.01
C LEU A 77 -3.23 -5.70 10.15
N PRO A 78 -3.16 -5.51 8.83
CA PRO A 78 -2.43 -6.44 7.98
C PRO A 78 -0.98 -6.45 8.44
N GLU A 79 -0.43 -7.65 8.65
CA GLU A 79 1.00 -7.79 8.88
C GLU A 79 1.71 -7.35 7.61
N VAL A 80 2.22 -6.13 7.62
CA VAL A 80 3.12 -5.72 6.57
C VAL A 80 4.41 -6.47 6.82
N ARG A 81 4.62 -7.58 6.10
CA ARG A 81 5.96 -8.12 5.93
C ARG A 81 6.73 -7.05 5.17
N LEU A 82 7.41 -6.20 5.94
CA LEU A 82 8.57 -5.47 5.48
C LEU A 82 9.66 -6.52 5.46
N ASP A 83 9.67 -7.36 4.43
CA ASP A 83 10.80 -8.23 4.20
C ASP A 83 11.99 -7.28 4.07
N LYS A 84 12.86 -7.28 5.07
CA LYS A 84 14.17 -6.61 5.03
C LYS A 84 15.07 -7.18 3.92
N HIS A 85 14.53 -8.11 3.13
CA HIS A 85 15.10 -8.74 1.94
C HIS A 85 14.05 -8.84 0.81
N VAL A 86 13.18 -7.84 0.61
CA VAL A 86 12.66 -7.62 -0.74
C VAL A 86 13.84 -7.12 -1.55
N SER A 87 14.50 -8.06 -2.22
CA SER A 87 15.46 -7.76 -3.26
C SER A 87 14.85 -6.71 -4.19
N THR A 88 15.65 -5.70 -4.48
CA THR A 88 15.41 -4.49 -5.27
C THR A 88 14.94 -4.78 -6.70
N ASP A 89 13.72 -5.28 -6.87
CA ASP A 89 13.08 -5.44 -8.19
C ASP A 89 11.69 -4.78 -8.26
N LEU A 90 11.34 -3.95 -7.28
CA LEU A 90 10.28 -2.96 -7.49
C LEU A 90 10.89 -1.75 -8.22
N PRO A 91 10.20 -1.19 -9.22
CA PRO A 91 10.66 0.00 -9.92
C PRO A 91 10.80 1.10 -8.87
N ILE A 92 12.06 1.43 -8.61
CA ILE A 92 12.55 2.62 -7.96
C ILE A 92 11.48 3.74 -8.00
N LYS A 93 10.77 3.99 -6.90
CA LYS A 93 9.75 5.05 -6.87
C LYS A 93 10.46 6.40 -7.00
N PRO A 94 10.14 7.22 -8.01
CA PRO A 94 10.77 8.52 -8.15
C PRO A 94 10.26 9.45 -7.04
N VAL A 95 11.19 9.99 -6.26
CA VAL A 95 10.98 11.06 -5.27
C VAL A 95 10.58 12.36 -5.96
N GLY A 96 11.00 12.54 -7.21
CA GLY A 96 10.59 13.65 -8.05
C GLY A 96 11.30 13.63 -9.41
N LYS A 97 10.82 14.49 -10.32
CA LYS A 97 11.45 14.76 -11.62
C LYS A 97 11.84 16.23 -11.67
N TYR A 98 13.07 16.51 -12.11
CA TYR A 98 13.52 17.88 -12.37
C TYR A 98 14.34 17.93 -13.67
N ARG A 99 13.83 18.67 -14.65
CA ARG A 99 14.29 18.60 -16.06
C ARG A 99 14.24 17.15 -16.56
N ASP A 100 15.27 16.71 -17.27
CA ASP A 100 15.37 15.38 -17.88
C ASP A 100 15.92 14.30 -16.92
N LYS A 101 15.73 14.50 -15.61
CA LYS A 101 16.31 13.63 -14.57
C LYS A 101 15.27 13.19 -13.54
N ILE A 102 15.36 11.92 -13.17
CA ILE A 102 14.53 11.22 -12.21
C ILE A 102 15.32 11.03 -10.92
N TYR A 103 14.75 11.38 -9.77
CA TYR A 103 15.38 11.29 -8.45
C TYR A 103 14.71 10.18 -7.64
N TYR A 104 15.48 9.40 -6.88
CA TYR A 104 14.97 8.24 -6.15
C TYR A 104 15.82 7.88 -4.93
N TYR A 105 15.26 7.11 -3.99
CA TYR A 105 16.03 6.57 -2.87
C TYR A 105 16.43 5.11 -3.13
N VAL A 106 17.71 4.81 -2.91
CA VAL A 106 18.26 3.44 -2.81
C VAL A 106 18.98 3.33 -1.49
N ASP A 107 18.56 2.41 -0.64
CA ASP A 107 19.20 2.14 0.67
C ASP A 107 19.46 3.40 1.52
N GLY A 108 18.50 4.33 1.53
CA GLY A 108 18.62 5.60 2.28
C GLY A 108 19.51 6.66 1.64
N SER A 109 20.04 6.40 0.45
CA SER A 109 20.82 7.35 -0.35
C SER A 109 19.97 7.94 -1.46
N LEU A 110 20.05 9.26 -1.65
CA LEU A 110 19.37 9.93 -2.75
C LEU A 110 20.19 9.74 -4.03
N MET A 111 19.58 9.09 -5.01
CA MET A 111 20.11 8.80 -6.33
C MET A 111 19.36 9.60 -7.40
N ARG A 112 19.97 9.71 -8.59
CA ARG A 112 19.34 10.31 -9.76
C ARG A 112 19.79 9.60 -11.04
N CYS A 113 18.86 9.37 -11.96
CA CYS A 113 19.11 8.84 -13.29
C CYS A 113 18.45 9.71 -14.37
N ASN A 114 18.79 9.46 -15.62
CA ASN A 114 18.12 10.04 -16.78
C ASN A 114 16.75 9.36 -17.01
N GLU A 115 15.88 9.96 -17.82
CA GLU A 115 14.53 9.41 -18.10
C GLU A 115 14.52 8.03 -18.77
N ASP A 116 15.59 7.68 -19.48
CA ASP A 116 15.81 6.37 -20.10
C ASP A 116 16.35 5.33 -19.11
N GLY A 117 16.56 5.72 -17.84
CA GLY A 117 17.15 4.87 -16.80
C GLY A 117 18.68 4.80 -16.84
N SER A 118 19.35 5.55 -17.71
CA SER A 118 20.82 5.59 -17.79
C SER A 118 21.44 6.61 -16.83
N GLY A 119 22.74 6.46 -16.53
CA GLY A 119 23.51 7.50 -15.83
C GLY A 119 23.17 7.66 -14.35
N GLU A 120 23.03 6.56 -13.62
CA GLU A 120 22.78 6.56 -12.17
C GLU A 120 23.91 7.25 -11.41
N GLU A 121 23.56 8.26 -10.61
CA GLU A 121 24.49 9.05 -9.81
C GLU A 121 23.96 9.21 -8.37
N MET A 122 24.81 8.98 -7.38
CA MET A 122 24.51 9.20 -5.97
C MET A 122 24.71 10.68 -5.61
N LEU A 123 23.67 11.31 -5.05
CA LEU A 123 23.68 12.72 -4.64
C LEU A 123 23.97 12.91 -3.15
N VAL A 124 23.40 12.08 -2.29
CA VAL A 124 23.54 12.20 -0.83
C VAL A 124 23.61 10.82 -0.20
N LYS A 125 24.58 10.62 0.70
CA LYS A 125 24.70 9.42 1.54
C LYS A 125 24.25 9.79 2.95
N THR A 126 23.11 9.26 3.38
CA THR A 126 22.66 9.42 4.77
C THR A 126 23.38 8.34 5.59
N GLY A 127 24.36 8.76 6.40
CA GLY A 127 25.11 7.89 7.31
C GLY A 127 24.37 7.63 8.61
#